data_AF-A0A0S8IH57-F1
#
_entry.id   AF-A0A0S8IH57-F1
#
_cell.length_a   1.000
_cell.length_b   1.000
_cell.length_c   1.000
_cell.angle_alpha   90.00
_cell.angle_beta   90.00
_cell.angle_gamma   90.00
#
_symmetry.space_group_name_H-M   'P 1'
#
loop_
_entity.id
_entity.type
_entity.pdbx_description
1 polymer ?
#
loop_
_entity_poly.entity_id
_entity_poly.type
_entity_poly.pdbx_seq_one_letter_code
_entity_poly.pdbx_strand_id
1 'polypeptide(L)'
;MTEKNTGKIRNEKGQFAKGNQEGYRGGRPKKEHCITDYLRELGNLEDGPLKRKRLLDLAERIWARALAGDIHFVNLIYDRLEGKAPDRLIADIKHEHKSIEEKIKEISNKTPEEIIAEINKEIRADS
;
A
#
# COMPACT_ATOMS: atom_id res chain seq x y z
N MET A 1 -24.70 31.13 31.67
CA MET A 1 -24.32 31.24 30.25
C MET A 1 -22.92 31.80 30.21
N THR A 2 -21.92 31.02 29.80
CA THR A 2 -20.55 31.50 29.61
C THR A 2 -20.31 31.69 28.11
N GLU A 3 -20.05 32.94 27.75
CA GLU A 3 -19.86 33.41 26.37
C GLU A 3 -18.66 32.69 25.73
N LYS A 4 -18.92 31.99 24.62
CA LYS A 4 -17.85 31.40 23.79
C LYS A 4 -17.24 32.52 22.95
N ASN A 5 -16.04 32.95 23.30
CA ASN A 5 -15.31 33.98 22.57
C ASN A 5 -14.82 33.43 21.23
N THR A 6 -15.65 33.51 20.18
CA THR A 6 -15.31 33.14 18.79
C THR A 6 -14.45 34.23 18.12
N GLY A 7 -13.32 34.57 18.74
CA GLY A 7 -12.40 35.62 18.28
C GLY A 7 -11.12 35.07 17.66
N LYS A 8 -11.09 34.99 16.32
CA LYS A 8 -9.92 34.83 15.43
C LYS A 8 -8.95 33.67 15.75
N ILE A 9 -9.29 32.48 15.25
CA ILE A 9 -8.43 31.28 15.24
C ILE A 9 -7.26 31.41 14.23
N ARG A 10 -7.29 32.40 13.32
CA ARG A 10 -6.33 32.56 12.22
C ARG A 10 -5.68 33.95 12.18
N ASN A 11 -4.40 34.01 11.80
CA ASN A 11 -3.66 35.24 11.52
C ASN A 11 -4.10 35.88 10.20
N GLU A 12 -3.59 37.08 9.90
CA GLU A 12 -3.90 37.85 8.68
C GLU A 12 -3.52 37.11 7.37
N LYS A 13 -2.66 36.08 7.47
CA LYS A 13 -2.28 35.19 6.37
C LYS A 13 -3.13 33.92 6.30
N GLY A 14 -4.19 33.81 7.11
CA GLY A 14 -5.10 32.67 7.15
C GLY A 14 -4.56 31.42 7.88
N GLN A 15 -3.39 31.50 8.51
CA GLN A 15 -2.77 30.41 9.27
C GLN A 15 -3.29 30.40 10.70
N PHE A 16 -3.32 29.23 11.36
CA PHE A 16 -3.72 29.14 12.77
C PHE A 16 -2.81 30.00 13.66
N ALA A 17 -3.42 30.83 14.51
CA ALA A 17 -2.67 31.65 15.47
C ALA A 17 -1.92 30.76 16.45
N LYS A 18 -0.61 31.00 16.61
CA LYS A 18 0.25 30.24 17.51
C LYS A 18 -0.27 30.38 18.95
N GLY A 19 -0.67 29.26 19.57
CA GLY A 19 -1.20 29.21 20.93
C GLY A 19 -2.71 28.95 21.03
N ASN A 20 -3.48 29.05 19.95
CA ASN A 20 -4.93 28.81 19.97
C ASN A 20 -5.30 27.41 19.45
N GLN A 21 -4.65 26.39 20.03
CA GLN A 21 -4.96 24.98 19.79
C GLN A 21 -5.73 24.45 21.01
N GLU A 22 -6.97 24.92 21.19
CA GLU A 22 -7.86 24.47 22.28
C GLU A 22 -8.26 22.99 22.15
N GLY A 23 -7.74 22.27 21.15
CA GLY A 23 -8.11 20.90 20.82
C GLY A 23 -7.18 19.78 21.31
N TYR A 24 -5.87 19.99 21.58
CA TYR A 24 -5.02 18.85 21.98
C TYR A 24 -3.63 19.27 22.50
N ARG A 25 -3.43 19.24 23.83
CA ARG A 25 -2.10 19.47 24.46
C ARG A 25 -1.20 18.22 24.49
N GLY A 26 -1.59 17.10 23.87
CA GLY A 26 -0.85 15.82 23.89
C GLY A 26 -0.67 15.12 22.52
N GLY A 27 -0.80 15.82 21.40
CA GLY A 27 -1.19 15.19 20.12
C GLY A 27 -0.02 14.80 19.21
N ARG A 28 1.15 15.40 19.40
CA ARG A 28 2.37 15.01 18.72
C ARG A 28 3.54 15.29 19.67
N PRO A 29 4.47 14.35 19.86
CA PRO A 29 5.72 14.63 20.55
C PRO A 29 6.39 15.86 19.98
N LYS A 30 7.11 16.61 20.82
CA LYS A 30 7.99 17.68 20.35
C LYS A 30 8.91 17.13 19.27
N LYS A 31 9.33 17.98 18.34
CA LYS A 31 10.15 17.59 17.18
C LYS A 31 11.37 16.72 17.59
N GLU A 32 12.07 17.14 18.65
CA GLU A 32 13.20 16.43 19.27
C GLU A 32 12.89 15.03 19.81
N HIS A 33 11.61 14.70 20.01
CA HIS A 33 11.13 13.40 20.46
C HIS A 33 10.32 12.67 19.39
N CYS A 34 10.40 13.12 18.14
CA CYS A 34 9.68 12.49 17.04
C CYS A 34 10.53 11.35 16.46
N ILE A 35 9.95 10.16 16.33
CA ILE A 35 10.61 8.97 15.76
C ILE A 35 11.24 9.24 14.39
N THR A 36 10.65 10.14 13.58
CA THR A 36 11.18 10.49 12.26
C THR A 36 12.54 11.16 12.33
N ASP A 37 12.78 11.95 13.38
CA ASP A 37 14.03 12.68 13.56
C ASP A 37 15.11 11.71 14.07
N TYR A 38 14.77 10.82 15.02
CA TYR A 38 15.65 9.72 15.42
C TYR A 38 16.05 8.82 14.24
N LEU A 39 15.09 8.42 13.39
CA LEU A 39 15.40 7.62 12.20
C LEU A 39 16.25 8.37 11.17
N ARG A 40 16.13 9.70 11.09
CA ARG A 40 17.02 10.50 10.24
C ARG A 40 18.42 10.57 10.81
N GLU A 41 18.56 10.78 12.11
CA GLU A 41 19.85 10.78 12.79
C GLU A 41 20.55 9.44 12.62
N LEU A 42 19.85 8.33 12.95
CA LEU A 42 20.36 6.97 12.75
C LEU A 42 20.82 6.72 11.30
N GLY A 43 20.02 7.14 10.32
CA GLY A 43 20.39 6.96 8.91
C GLY A 43 21.48 7.92 8.41
N ASN A 44 21.79 8.98 9.16
CA ASN A 44 22.82 9.96 8.83
C ASN A 44 24.13 9.70 9.60
N LEU A 45 24.13 8.77 10.57
CA LEU A 45 25.36 8.25 11.13
C LEU A 45 26.18 7.69 9.96
N GLU A 46 27.35 8.27 9.69
CA GLU A 46 28.23 7.78 8.63
C GLU A 46 28.68 6.36 9.02
N ASP A 47 28.19 5.35 8.30
CA ASP A 47 28.67 3.99 8.44
C ASP A 47 30.09 3.88 7.86
N GLY A 48 31.08 4.06 8.74
CA GLY A 48 32.46 3.64 8.54
C GLY A 48 33.23 4.33 7.40
N PRO A 49 34.44 3.84 7.09
CA PRO A 49 35.47 4.54 6.30
C PRO A 49 35.09 4.80 4.83
N LEU A 50 33.96 4.29 4.34
CA LEU A 50 33.58 4.35 2.93
C LEU A 50 32.61 5.48 2.57
N LYS A 51 32.12 6.28 3.55
CA LYS A 51 31.14 7.35 3.34
C LYS A 51 30.05 6.96 2.34
N ARG A 52 29.51 5.74 2.48
CA ARG A 52 28.47 5.25 1.57
C ARG A 52 27.22 6.10 1.79
N LYS A 53 26.63 6.56 0.69
CA LYS A 53 25.38 7.33 0.74
C LYS A 53 24.31 6.43 1.37
N ARG A 54 23.67 6.89 2.43
CA ARG A 54 22.52 6.25 3.12
C ARG A 54 21.54 5.51 2.20
N LEU A 55 21.22 6.10 1.04
CA LEU A 55 20.29 5.51 0.07
C LEU A 55 20.80 4.20 -0.55
N LEU A 56 22.12 4.10 -0.77
CA LEU A 56 22.73 2.90 -1.33
C LEU A 56 22.68 1.74 -0.32
N ASP A 57 23.05 2.00 0.94
CA ASP A 57 22.99 0.99 2.00
C ASP A 57 21.55 0.49 2.22
N LEU A 58 20.58 1.41 2.19
CA LEU A 58 19.17 1.04 2.29
C LEU A 58 18.71 0.20 1.09
N ALA A 59 19.15 0.52 -0.12
CA ALA A 59 18.83 -0.24 -1.32
C ALA A 59 19.41 -1.67 -1.26
N GLU A 60 20.67 -1.83 -0.83
CA GLU A 60 21.31 -3.14 -0.64
C GLU A 60 20.54 -3.99 0.40
N ARG A 61 20.15 -3.40 1.53
CA ARG A 61 19.35 -4.11 2.56
C ARG A 61 17.97 -4.51 2.06
N ILE A 62 17.29 -3.65 1.32
CA ILE A 62 15.99 -3.95 0.70
C ILE A 62 16.15 -5.14 -0.27
N TRP A 63 17.19 -5.11 -1.11
CA TRP A 63 17.47 -6.19 -2.07
C TRP A 63 17.77 -7.52 -1.38
N ALA A 64 18.62 -7.50 -0.34
CA ALA A 64 18.95 -8.69 0.44
C ALA A 64 17.71 -9.30 1.12
N ARG A 65 16.81 -8.47 1.65
CA ARG A 65 15.53 -8.94 2.24
C ARG A 65 14.60 -9.55 1.19
N ALA A 66 14.53 -8.95 0.01
CA ALA A 66 13.76 -9.50 -1.10
C ALA A 66 14.31 -10.87 -1.55
N LEU A 67 15.63 -11.01 -1.67
CA LEU A 67 16.28 -12.29 -1.99
C LEU A 67 16.06 -13.36 -0.90
N ALA A 68 15.88 -12.95 0.35
CA ALA A 68 15.51 -13.85 1.45
C ALA A 68 14.03 -14.29 1.42
N GLY A 69 13.24 -13.85 0.42
CA GLY A 69 11.83 -14.23 0.25
C GLY A 69 10.84 -13.32 0.98
N ASP A 70 11.28 -12.16 1.49
CA ASP A 70 10.37 -11.20 2.12
C ASP A 70 9.57 -10.45 1.03
N ILE A 71 8.32 -10.87 0.84
CA ILE A 71 7.44 -10.40 -0.23
C ILE A 71 7.16 -8.90 -0.17
N HIS A 72 7.26 -8.29 1.02
CA HIS A 72 7.09 -6.86 1.17
C HIS A 72 8.16 -6.08 0.40
N PHE A 73 9.42 -6.52 0.51
CA PHE A 73 10.53 -5.89 -0.19
C PHE A 73 10.58 -6.24 -1.67
N VAL A 74 10.13 -7.44 -2.06
CA VAL A 74 9.95 -7.80 -3.48
C VAL A 74 8.97 -6.84 -4.15
N ASN A 75 7.79 -6.63 -3.55
CA ASN A 75 6.78 -5.71 -4.07
C ASN A 75 7.29 -4.27 -4.09
N LEU A 76 8.03 -3.86 -3.06
CA LEU A 76 8.64 -2.53 -3.01
C LEU A 76 9.61 -2.31 -4.19
N ILE A 77 10.44 -3.29 -4.52
CA ILE A 77 11.36 -3.23 -5.67
C ILE A 77 10.56 -3.20 -6.97
N TYR A 78 9.59 -4.08 -7.12
CA TYR A 78 8.74 -4.15 -8.32
C TYR A 78 8.04 -2.81 -8.58
N ASP A 79 7.42 -2.20 -7.56
CA ASP A 79 6.77 -0.89 -7.67
C ASP A 79 7.73 0.25 -8.03
N ARG A 80 9.03 0.13 -7.78
CA ARG A 80 10.03 1.15 -8.13
C ARG A 80 10.62 0.96 -9.52
N LEU A 81 10.71 -0.28 -10.01
CA LEU A 81 11.30 -0.59 -11.31
C LEU A 81 10.25 -0.61 -12.42
N GLU A 82 9.17 -1.35 -12.22
CA GLU A 82 8.13 -1.56 -13.23
C GLU A 82 6.95 -0.60 -13.05
N GLY A 83 6.88 0.06 -11.89
CA GLY A 83 5.77 0.92 -11.52
C GLY A 83 4.54 0.12 -11.08
N LYS A 84 3.48 0.83 -10.68
CA LYS A 84 2.21 0.18 -10.34
C LYS A 84 1.53 -0.25 -11.64
N ALA A 85 1.13 -1.52 -11.72
CA ALA A 85 0.27 -1.97 -12.81
C ALA A 85 -0.96 -1.04 -12.93
N PRO A 86 -1.31 -0.57 -14.14
CA PRO A 86 -2.49 0.26 -14.35
C PRO A 86 -3.71 -0.33 -13.64
N ASP A 87 -4.46 0.51 -12.92
CA ASP A 87 -5.62 0.04 -12.14
C ASP A 87 -6.67 -0.70 -13.01
N ARG A 88 -6.70 -0.42 -14.33
CA ARG A 88 -7.51 -1.16 -15.30
C ARG A 88 -7.11 -2.63 -15.42
N LEU A 89 -5.82 -2.93 -15.56
CA LEU A 89 -5.34 -4.32 -15.63
C LEU A 89 -5.64 -5.08 -14.34
N ILE A 90 -5.52 -4.42 -13.19
CA ILE A 90 -5.87 -5.02 -11.90
C ILE A 90 -7.38 -5.31 -11.80
N ALA A 91 -8.21 -4.40 -12.33
CA ALA A 91 -9.66 -4.58 -12.36
C ALA A 91 -10.07 -5.72 -13.32
N ASP A 92 -9.45 -5.81 -14.49
CA ASP A 92 -9.71 -6.84 -15.49
C ASP A 92 -9.36 -8.23 -14.95
N ILE A 93 -8.18 -8.39 -14.31
CA ILE A 93 -7.78 -9.64 -13.66
C ILE A 93 -8.74 -10.05 -12.55
N LYS A 94 -9.21 -9.09 -11.74
CA LYS A 94 -10.20 -9.39 -10.68
C LYS A 94 -11.55 -9.81 -11.25
N HIS A 95 -11.97 -9.20 -12.35
CA HIS A 95 -13.20 -9.57 -13.04
C HIS A 95 -13.09 -10.99 -13.62
N GLU A 96 -11.98 -11.32 -14.28
CA GLU A 96 -11.72 -12.67 -14.78
C GLU A 96 -11.71 -13.71 -13.66
N HIS A 97 -11.05 -13.43 -12.54
CA HIS A 97 -11.01 -14.35 -11.39
C HIS A 97 -12.40 -14.63 -10.82
N LYS A 98 -13.23 -13.58 -10.70
CA LYS A 98 -14.62 -13.70 -10.26
C LYS A 98 -15.45 -14.54 -11.24
N SER A 99 -15.23 -14.36 -12.55
CA SER A 99 -15.91 -15.16 -13.58
C SER A 99 -15.52 -16.64 -13.51
N ILE A 100 -14.25 -16.94 -13.23
CA ILE A 100 -13.77 -18.32 -13.05
C ILE A 100 -14.40 -18.94 -11.80
N GLU A 101 -14.45 -18.23 -10.68
CA GLU A 101 -15.09 -18.70 -9.44
C GLU A 101 -16.58 -18.99 -9.64
N GLU A 102 -17.29 -18.14 -10.38
CA GLU A 102 -18.70 -18.32 -10.74
C GLU A 102 -18.88 -19.59 -11.60
N LYS A 103 -18.02 -19.81 -12.61
CA LYS A 103 -18.03 -21.03 -13.43
C LYS A 103 -17.75 -22.29 -12.61
N ILE A 104 -16.76 -22.25 -11.70
CA ILE A 104 -16.45 -23.38 -10.82
C ILE A 104 -17.66 -23.71 -9.95
N LYS A 105 -18.35 -22.69 -9.43
CA LYS A 105 -19.56 -22.87 -8.62
C LYS A 105 -20.71 -23.46 -9.42
N GLU A 106 -20.92 -23.03 -10.66
CA GLU A 106 -21.92 -23.63 -11.56
C GLU A 106 -21.62 -25.10 -11.84
N ILE A 107 -20.36 -25.43 -12.16
CA ILE A 107 -19.94 -26.82 -12.40
C ILE A 107 -20.12 -27.67 -11.15
N SER A 108 -19.78 -27.12 -9.97
CA SER A 108 -19.97 -27.80 -8.68
C SER A 108 -21.42 -28.16 -8.37
N ASN A 109 -22.40 -27.49 -8.99
CA ASN A 109 -23.82 -27.76 -8.78
C ASN A 109 -24.41 -28.74 -9.81
N LYS A 110 -23.67 -29.06 -10.88
CA LYS A 110 -24.10 -30.01 -11.91
C LYS A 110 -23.73 -31.42 -11.53
N THR A 111 -24.57 -32.37 -11.93
CA THR A 111 -24.25 -33.78 -11.80
C THR A 111 -23.22 -34.20 -12.87
N PRO A 112 -22.41 -35.25 -12.64
CA PRO A 112 -21.45 -35.73 -13.62
C PRO A 112 -22.08 -36.07 -14.99
N GLU A 113 -23.32 -36.54 -14.99
CA GLU A 113 -24.07 -36.92 -16.20
C GLU A 113 -24.43 -35.71 -17.05
N GLU A 114 -24.84 -34.60 -16.43
CA GLU A 114 -25.14 -33.34 -17.11
C GLU A 114 -23.88 -32.72 -17.72
N ILE A 115 -22.74 -32.79 -17.01
CA ILE A 115 -21.45 -32.29 -17.51
C ILE A 115 -21.03 -33.09 -18.76
N ILE A 116 -21.16 -34.42 -18.73
CA ILE A 116 -20.83 -35.29 -19.87
C ILE A 116 -21.75 -35.01 -21.07
N ALA A 117 -23.05 -34.75 -20.83
CA ALA A 117 -23.99 -34.41 -21.89
C ALA A 117 -23.65 -33.08 -22.58
N GLU A 118 -23.19 -32.09 -21.82
CA GLU A 118 -22.85 -30.76 -22.32
C GLU A 118 -21.55 -30.77 -23.14
N ILE A 119 -20.51 -31.49 -22.67
CA ILE A 119 -19.26 -31.70 -23.41
C ILE A 119 -19.52 -32.40 -24.76
N ASN A 120 -20.35 -33.44 -24.76
CA ASN A 120 -20.71 -34.16 -25.99
C ASN A 120 -21.50 -33.29 -26.98
N LYS A 121 -22.20 -32.25 -26.50
CA LYS A 121 -22.94 -31.31 -27.33
C LYS A 121 -22.02 -30.28 -27.98
N GLU A 122 -21.01 -29.79 -27.25
CA GLU A 122 -19.98 -28.88 -27.80
C GLU A 122 -19.11 -29.58 -28.86
N ILE A 123 -18.65 -30.82 -28.61
CA ILE A 123 -17.85 -31.58 -29.59
C ILE A 123 -18.61 -31.77 -30.92
N ARG A 124 -19.93 -31.93 -30.87
CA ARG A 124 -20.79 -32.08 -32.06
C ARG A 124 -21.08 -30.76 -32.76
N ALA A 125 -20.90 -29.61 -32.10
CA ALA A 125 -21.10 -28.30 -32.70
C ALA A 125 -19.89 -27.83 -33.53
N ASP A 126 -18.70 -28.34 -33.20
CA ASP A 126 -17.44 -28.04 -33.90
C ASP A 126 -17.07 -29.07 -35.00
N SER A 127 -17.93 -30.07 -35.25
CA SER A 127 -17.79 -31.10 -36.30
C SER A 127 -18.71 -30.83 -37.49
#